data_AF-A0A924EG37-F1
#
_entry.id   AF-A0A924EG37-F1
#
_cell.length_a   1.000
_cell.length_b   1.000
_cell.length_c   1.000
_cell.angle_alpha   90.00
_cell.angle_beta   90.00
_cell.angle_gamma   90.00
#
_symmetry.space_group_name_H-M   'P 1'
#
loop_
_entity.id
_entity.type
_entity.pdbx_description
1 polymer ?
#
loop_
_entity_poly.entity_id
_entity_poly.type
_entity_poly.pdbx_seq_one_letter_code
_entity_poly.pdbx_strand_id
1 'polypeptide(L)'
;FTTGVVDWDGFDEYRANFWQKQLHLFEVPFYYIEYGIAQLGAIAMWRQYRQNPQQAIDNYMAALSLGYTKTLNELYSTAGIKFDLSPAYVKELADFVQPIITEMAH
;
A
#
# COMPACT_ATOMS: atom_id res chain seq x y z
N PHE A 1 0.81 -15.12 -3.08
CA PHE A 1 2.03 -15.39 -3.85
C PHE A 1 2.68 -16.65 -3.29
N THR A 2 2.47 -17.81 -3.91
CA THR A 2 3.30 -18.99 -3.69
C THR A 2 4.19 -19.09 -4.92
N THR A 3 5.49 -18.83 -4.75
CA THR A 3 6.47 -19.31 -5.72
C THR A 3 6.26 -20.82 -5.82
N GLY A 4 6.13 -21.41 -7.02
CA GLY A 4 5.84 -22.84 -7.22
C GLY A 4 6.92 -23.82 -6.73
N VAL A 5 7.70 -23.39 -5.73
CA VAL A 5 8.82 -24.07 -5.06
C VAL A 5 8.32 -24.83 -3.83
N VAL A 6 7.09 -24.55 -3.33
CA VAL A 6 6.51 -25.20 -2.16
C VAL A 6 5.33 -26.06 -2.58
N ASP A 7 5.44 -27.36 -2.35
CA ASP A 7 4.35 -28.34 -2.48
C ASP A 7 3.47 -28.31 -1.22
N TRP A 8 2.16 -28.25 -1.43
CA TRP A 8 1.14 -28.18 -0.36
C TRP A 8 0.23 -29.40 -0.37
N ASP A 9 0.49 -30.40 -1.21
CA ASP A 9 -0.33 -31.62 -1.27
C ASP A 9 -0.40 -32.29 0.12
N GLY A 10 -1.63 -32.61 0.56
CA GLY A 10 -1.90 -33.13 1.89
C GLY A 10 -1.87 -32.11 3.05
N PHE A 11 -1.61 -30.82 2.80
CA PHE A 11 -1.54 -29.77 3.83
C PHE A 11 -2.63 -28.68 3.71
N ASP A 12 -3.72 -28.94 3.00
CA ASP A 12 -4.79 -27.97 2.74
C ASP A 12 -5.37 -27.34 4.01
N GLU A 13 -5.57 -28.12 5.07
CA GLU A 13 -6.11 -27.63 6.34
C GLU A 13 -5.18 -26.61 7.01
N TYR A 14 -3.87 -26.85 6.98
CA TYR A 14 -2.88 -25.92 7.52
C TYR A 14 -2.83 -24.63 6.70
N ARG A 15 -2.97 -24.74 5.38
CA ARG A 15 -3.03 -23.59 4.48
C ARG A 15 -4.29 -22.75 4.72
N ALA A 16 -5.43 -23.40 4.96
CA ALA A 16 -6.69 -22.73 5.29
C ALA A 16 -6.61 -21.94 6.62
N ASN A 17 -5.81 -22.42 7.58
CA ASN A 17 -5.63 -21.77 8.89
C ASN A 17 -4.45 -20.77 8.94
N PHE A 18 -3.77 -20.51 7.83
CA PHE A 18 -2.55 -19.70 7.82
C PHE A 18 -2.78 -18.25 8.29
N TRP A 19 -3.99 -17.73 8.14
CA TRP A 19 -4.39 -16.40 8.62
C TRP A 19 -4.22 -16.25 10.15
N GLN A 20 -4.27 -17.35 10.91
CA GLN A 20 -4.08 -17.32 12.37
C GLN A 20 -2.67 -16.87 12.77
N LYS A 21 -1.70 -16.94 11.85
CA LYS A 21 -0.35 -16.42 12.09
C LYS A 21 -0.31 -14.89 12.14
N GLN A 22 -1.35 -14.22 11.65
CA GLN A 22 -1.42 -12.77 11.62
C GLN A 22 -1.85 -12.21 12.98
N LEU A 23 -0.86 -11.88 13.83
CA LEU A 23 -1.07 -11.35 15.19
C LEU A 23 -2.04 -10.15 15.26
N HIS A 24 -2.01 -9.28 14.25
CA HIS A 24 -2.88 -8.10 14.17
C HIS A 24 -4.38 -8.44 14.26
N LEU A 25 -4.81 -9.63 13.83
CA LEU A 25 -6.22 -10.03 13.94
C LEU A 25 -6.66 -10.27 15.39
N PHE A 26 -5.71 -10.55 16.29
CA PHE A 26 -5.96 -10.85 17.71
C PHE A 26 -5.64 -9.67 18.62
N GLU A 27 -4.58 -8.91 18.33
CA GLU A 27 -4.13 -7.80 19.18
C GLU A 27 -4.81 -6.47 18.83
N VAL A 28 -5.00 -6.19 17.54
CA VAL A 28 -5.48 -4.88 17.05
C VAL A 28 -6.46 -5.08 15.87
N PRO A 29 -7.71 -5.51 16.15
CA PRO A 29 -8.67 -5.83 15.10
C PRO A 29 -8.86 -4.68 14.10
N PHE A 30 -9.02 -5.02 12.82
CA PHE A 30 -9.13 -4.10 11.68
C PHE A 30 -7.87 -3.27 11.34
N TYR A 31 -6.82 -3.24 12.16
CA TYR A 31 -5.61 -2.47 11.84
C TYR A 31 -4.96 -2.87 10.50
N TYR A 32 -5.05 -4.14 10.12
CA TYR A 32 -4.36 -4.63 8.94
C TYR A 32 -4.82 -4.00 7.61
N ILE A 33 -6.05 -3.46 7.54
CA ILE A 33 -6.51 -2.76 6.34
C ILE A 33 -5.73 -1.46 6.09
N GLU A 34 -5.18 -0.86 7.16
CA GLU A 34 -4.43 0.39 7.06
C GLU A 34 -3.16 0.21 6.24
N TYR A 35 -2.53 -0.97 6.26
CA TYR A 35 -1.40 -1.26 5.37
C TYR A 35 -1.78 -1.18 3.90
N GLY A 36 -2.96 -1.68 3.51
CA GLY A 36 -3.45 -1.59 2.14
C GLY A 36 -3.68 -0.13 1.72
N ILE A 37 -4.31 0.65 2.59
CA ILE A 37 -4.57 2.08 2.37
C ILE A 37 -3.25 2.88 2.29
N ALA A 38 -2.33 2.65 3.23
CA ALA A 38 -1.03 3.29 3.28
C ALA A 38 -0.17 2.91 2.05
N GLN A 39 -0.25 1.67 1.58
CA GLN A 39 0.45 1.23 0.38
C GLN A 39 -0.04 1.94 -0.88
N LEU A 40 -1.36 2.15 -1.03
CA LEU A 40 -1.89 2.98 -2.12
C LEU A 40 -1.38 4.43 -2.04
N GLY A 41 -1.35 5.00 -0.83
CA GLY A 41 -0.77 6.33 -0.59
C GLY A 41 0.71 6.40 -0.96
N ALA A 42 1.50 5.41 -0.56
CA ALA A 42 2.93 5.32 -0.87
C ALA A 42 3.19 5.20 -2.37
N ILE A 43 2.40 4.39 -3.10
CA ILE A 43 2.50 4.27 -4.55
C ILE A 43 2.15 5.61 -5.23
N ALA A 44 1.10 6.30 -4.77
CA ALA A 44 0.73 7.61 -5.29
C ALA A 44 1.84 8.66 -5.05
N MET A 45 2.47 8.66 -3.86
CA MET A 45 3.64 9.49 -3.55
C MET A 45 4.83 9.16 -4.42
N TRP A 46 5.10 7.88 -4.64
CA TRP A 46 6.19 7.45 -5.51
C TRP A 46 5.96 7.88 -6.96
N ARG A 47 4.73 7.78 -7.47
CA ARG A 47 4.36 8.30 -8.79
C ARG A 47 4.58 9.81 -8.88
N GLN A 48 4.20 10.55 -7.85
CA GLN A 48 4.48 11.99 -7.76
C GLN A 48 5.98 12.27 -7.80
N TYR A 49 6.78 11.52 -7.04
CA TYR A 49 8.24 11.64 -7.00
C TYR A 49 8.89 11.38 -8.36
N ARG A 50 8.39 10.39 -9.11
CA ARG A 50 8.86 10.10 -10.48
C ARG A 50 8.60 11.26 -11.47
N GLN A 51 7.64 12.14 -11.18
CA GLN A 51 7.31 13.30 -12.02
C GLN A 51 8.07 14.56 -11.58
N ASN A 52 8.09 14.83 -10.28
CA ASN A 52 8.81 15.95 -9.69
C ASN A 52 9.32 15.57 -8.28
N PRO A 53 10.60 15.19 -8.14
CA PRO A 53 11.17 14.76 -6.87
C PRO A 53 11.08 15.82 -5.77
N GLN A 54 11.43 17.07 -6.09
CA GLN A 54 11.46 18.16 -5.11
C GLN A 54 10.06 18.41 -4.55
N GLN A 55 9.07 18.56 -5.43
CA GLN A 55 7.68 18.79 -5.02
C GLN A 55 7.13 17.64 -4.18
N ALA A 56 7.46 16.40 -4.53
CA ALA A 56 6.99 15.23 -3.79
C ALA A 56 7.57 15.18 -2.37
N ILE A 57 8.85 15.51 -2.20
CA ILE A 57 9.48 15.59 -0.87
C ILE A 57 8.92 16.77 -0.07
N ASP A 58 8.71 17.93 -0.69
CA ASP A 58 8.12 19.09 -0.02
C ASP A 58 6.69 18.78 0.48
N ASN A 59 5.87 18.15 -0.36
CA ASN A 59 4.53 17.71 0.02
C ASN A 59 4.54 16.64 1.13
N TYR A 60 5.47 15.69 1.06
CA TYR A 60 5.67 14.68 2.10
C TYR A 60 5.99 15.32 3.46
N MET A 61 6.95 16.24 3.48
CA MET A 61 7.36 16.95 4.70
C MET A 61 6.23 17.83 5.25
N ALA A 62 5.47 18.49 4.38
CA ALA A 62 4.30 19.25 4.78
C ALA A 62 3.25 18.36 5.45
N ALA A 63 2.93 17.20 4.86
CA ALA A 63 1.98 16.25 5.44
C ALA A 63 2.47 15.68 6.79
N LEU A 64 3.75 15.31 6.89
CA LEU A 64 4.33 14.84 8.16
C LEU A 64 4.26 15.88 9.27
N SER A 65 4.44 17.17 8.95
CA SER A 65 4.41 18.26 9.94
C SER A 65 3.04 18.41 10.63
N LEU A 66 1.97 17.89 10.02
CA LEU A 66 0.61 17.93 10.57
C LEU A 66 0.38 16.86 11.65
N GLY A 67 1.16 15.78 11.67
CA GLY A 67 0.97 14.67 12.60
C GLY A 67 -0.48 14.18 12.65
N TYR A 68 -0.99 13.93 13.86
CA TYR A 68 -2.37 13.48 14.10
C TYR A 68 -3.39 14.62 14.25
N THR A 69 -3.07 15.84 13.78
CA THR A 69 -3.98 17.00 13.92
C THR A 69 -5.01 17.12 12.80
N LYS A 70 -4.93 16.25 11.79
CA LYS A 70 -5.74 16.28 10.57
C LYS A 70 -6.32 14.91 10.24
N THR A 71 -7.43 14.93 9.52
CA THR A 71 -8.05 13.70 8.99
C THR A 71 -7.17 13.08 7.90
N LEU A 72 -7.38 11.79 7.63
CA LEU A 72 -6.64 11.07 6.61
C LEU A 72 -6.77 11.71 5.22
N ASN A 73 -7.97 12.18 4.87
CA ASN A 73 -8.22 12.89 3.61
C ASN A 73 -7.40 14.18 3.51
N GLU A 74 -7.36 14.97 4.59
CA GLU A 74 -6.57 16.21 4.64
C GLU A 74 -5.07 15.92 4.55
N LEU A 75 -4.58 14.87 5.23
CA LEU A 75 -3.18 14.45 5.15
C LEU A 75 -2.80 14.04 3.73
N TYR A 76 -3.63 13.22 3.06
CA TYR A 76 -3.40 12.81 1.67
C TYR A 76 -3.40 14.01 0.73
N SER A 77 -4.38 14.91 0.87
CA SER A 77 -4.43 16.14 0.08
C SER A 77 -3.21 17.03 0.30
N THR A 78 -2.72 17.15 1.54
CA THR A 78 -1.50 17.92 1.87
C THR A 78 -0.26 17.28 1.24
N ALA A 79 -0.21 15.95 1.21
CA ALA A 79 0.83 15.19 0.53
C ALA A 79 0.73 15.25 -1.01
N GLY A 80 -0.24 15.99 -1.58
CA GLY A 80 -0.42 16.12 -3.03
C GLY A 80 -0.94 14.85 -3.70
N ILE A 81 -1.56 13.94 -2.92
CA ILE A 81 -2.15 12.68 -3.39
C ILE A 81 -3.65 12.64 -3.09
N LYS A 82 -4.35 11.65 -3.65
CA LYS A 82 -5.80 11.49 -3.46
C LYS A 82 -6.07 10.31 -2.53
N PHE A 83 -6.91 10.54 -1.52
CA PHE A 83 -7.54 9.43 -0.81
C PHE A 83 -8.74 8.95 -1.62
N ASP A 84 -8.51 7.99 -2.50
CA ASP A 84 -9.51 7.43 -3.39
C ASP A 84 -9.34 5.90 -3.44
N LEU A 85 -10.37 5.17 -3.03
CA LEU A 85 -10.38 3.71 -3.00
C LEU A 85 -11.26 3.14 -4.13
N SER A 86 -11.64 3.96 -5.11
CA SER A 86 -12.40 3.50 -6.25
C SER A 86 -11.60 2.47 -7.06
N PRO A 87 -12.26 1.46 -7.65
CA PRO A 87 -11.58 0.47 -8.49
C PRO A 87 -10.76 1.10 -9.63
N ALA A 88 -11.24 2.23 -10.17
CA ALA A 88 -10.56 2.96 -11.23
C ALA A 88 -9.22 3.53 -10.76
N TYR A 89 -9.18 4.21 -9.61
CA TYR A 89 -7.95 4.79 -9.09
C TYR A 89 -6.96 3.72 -8.60
N VAL A 90 -7.46 2.65 -7.98
CA VAL A 90 -6.63 1.50 -7.59
C VAL A 90 -6.00 0.86 -8.82
N LYS A 91 -6.75 0.70 -9.92
CA LYS A 91 -6.23 0.20 -11.19
C LYS A 91 -5.16 1.14 -11.75
N GLU A 92 -5.38 2.45 -11.72
CA GLU A 92 -4.42 3.44 -12.20
C GLU A 92 -3.06 3.34 -11.46
N LEU A 93 -3.08 3.13 -10.14
CA LEU A 93 -1.87 2.90 -9.35
C LEU A 93 -1.22 1.55 -9.66
N ALA A 94 -2.01 0.48 -9.85
CA ALA A 94 -1.49 -0.82 -10.24
C ALA A 94 -0.83 -0.79 -11.63
N ASP A 95 -1.45 -0.13 -12.61
CA ASP A 95 -0.93 0.06 -13.96
C ASP A 95 0.40 0.83 -13.96
N PHE A 96 0.58 1.77 -13.02
CA PHE A 96 1.84 2.48 -12.83
C PHE A 96 2.96 1.58 -12.28
N VAL A 97 2.65 0.69 -11.33
CA VAL A 97 3.65 -0.19 -10.68
C VAL A 97 4.02 -1.40 -11.55
N GLN A 98 3.04 -1.95 -12.28
CA GLN A 98 3.19 -3.18 -13.05
C GLN A 98 4.43 -3.23 -13.97
N PRO A 99 4.71 -2.22 -14.83
CA PRO A 99 5.88 -2.28 -15.72
C PRO A 99 7.20 -2.29 -14.94
N ILE A 100 7.25 -1.65 -13.77
CA ILE A 100 8.47 -1.55 -12.95
C ILE A 100 8.76 -2.88 -12.26
N ILE A 101 7.72 -3.58 -11.80
CA ILE A 101 7.87 -4.96 -11.28
C ILE A 101 8.37 -5.88 -12.39
N THR A 102 7.82 -5.76 -13.60
CA THR A 102 8.25 -6.59 -14.74
C THR A 102 9.71 -6.33 -15.10
N GLU A 103 10.17 -5.07 -15.10
CA GLU A 103 11.58 -4.72 -15.34
C GLU A 103 12.53 -5.35 -14.31
N MET A 104 12.14 -5.38 -13.02
CA MET A 104 12.96 -5.97 -11.95
C MET A 104 13.00 -7.50 -11.94
N ALA A 105 12.08 -8.16 -12.65
CA ALA A 105 12.00 -9.61 -12.74
C ALA A 105 12.94 -10.19 -13.83
N HIS A 106 13.61 -9.32 -14.60
CA HIS A 106 14.62 -9.63 -15.61
C HIS A 106 16.01 -9.24 -15.13
#